data_AF-A0AA90NP28-F1
#
_entry.id   AF-A0AA90NP28-F1
#
_cell.length_a   1.000
_cell.length_b   1.000
_cell.length_c   1.000
_cell.angle_alpha   90.00
_cell.angle_beta   90.00
_cell.angle_gamma   90.00
#
_symmetry.space_group_name_H-M   'P 1'
#
loop_
_entity.id
_entity.type
_entity.pdbx_description
1 polymer ?
#
loop_
_entity_poly.entity_id
_entity_poly.type
_entity_poly.pdbx_seq_one_letter_code
_entity_poly.pdbx_strand_id
1 'polypeptide(L)'
;MSKYRAHLKIRFSRAASLITAAANRRALVIGADQFSIITDWLRRDCAFFGDGGGAVVVEASNSEEAFYYARLFSETTNTDNFTVFPEDKHFTMSGRAVYKTGSKALPRAINPVLSERYTVDDIACVILYQPSMKFWRVGY
;
A
#
# COMPACT_ATOMS: atom_id res chain seq x y z
N MET A 1 17.59 -7.30 -9.79
CA MET A 1 16.38 -8.13 -10.00
C MET A 1 15.26 -7.55 -9.15
N SER A 2 14.20 -7.08 -9.80
CA SER A 2 13.13 -6.25 -9.23
C SER A 2 12.22 -7.08 -8.30
N LYS A 3 12.30 -6.86 -6.98
CA LYS A 3 11.31 -7.38 -6.03
C LYS A 3 10.00 -6.58 -6.20
N TYR A 4 8.99 -7.18 -6.81
CA TYR A 4 7.64 -6.63 -6.93
C TYR A 4 6.93 -6.68 -5.57
N ARG A 5 6.48 -5.51 -5.05
CA ARG A 5 5.12 -5.27 -4.51
C ARG A 5 5.04 -4.03 -3.62
N ALA A 6 4.41 -3.00 -4.17
CA ALA A 6 3.60 -1.97 -3.50
C ALA A 6 3.02 -1.04 -4.60
N HIS A 7 2.18 -1.57 -5.49
CA HIS A 7 1.98 -0.91 -6.78
C HIS A 7 0.97 0.23 -6.78
N LEU A 8 -0.09 0.19 -5.97
CA LEU A 8 -1.17 1.16 -6.10
C LEU A 8 -0.78 2.58 -5.66
N LYS A 9 -0.16 2.73 -4.48
CA LYS A 9 0.27 4.04 -3.96
C LYS A 9 1.32 4.71 -4.85
N ILE A 10 2.26 3.92 -5.37
CA ILE A 10 3.28 4.38 -6.32
C ILE A 10 2.62 4.81 -7.64
N ARG A 11 1.68 4.02 -8.17
CA ARG A 11 0.96 4.36 -9.42
C ARG A 11 0.13 5.62 -9.26
N PHE A 12 -0.54 5.80 -8.13
CA PHE A 12 -1.33 7.00 -7.85
C PHE A 12 -0.46 8.26 -7.77
N SER A 13 0.65 8.22 -7.02
CA SER A 13 1.62 9.32 -6.97
C SER A 13 2.22 9.63 -8.35
N ARG A 14 2.56 8.62 -9.14
CA ARG A 14 3.06 8.81 -10.52
C ARG A 14 1.99 9.42 -11.44
N ALA A 15 0.74 8.99 -11.33
CA ALA A 15 -0.37 9.56 -12.09
C ALA A 15 -0.55 11.04 -11.76
N ALA A 16 -0.53 11.41 -10.48
CA ALA A 16 -0.56 12.80 -10.05
C ALA A 16 0.61 13.60 -10.66
N SER A 17 1.85 13.12 -10.56
CA SER A 17 3.01 13.80 -11.15
C SER A 17 2.91 13.98 -12.67
N LEU A 18 2.42 12.98 -13.40
CA LEU A 18 2.23 13.08 -14.86
C LEU A 18 1.14 14.08 -15.26
N ILE A 19 0.09 14.19 -14.46
CA ILE A 19 -0.98 15.17 -14.66
C ILE A 19 -0.47 16.59 -14.35
N THR A 20 0.23 16.78 -13.23
CA THR A 20 0.81 18.08 -12.84
C THR A 20 1.86 18.56 -13.85
N ALA A 21 2.63 17.64 -14.44
CA ALA A 21 3.60 17.96 -15.50
C ALA A 21 2.93 18.30 -16.86
N ALA A 22 1.61 18.43 -16.91
CA ALA A 22 0.80 18.65 -18.12
C ALA A 22 1.00 17.59 -19.22
N ALA A 23 1.62 16.46 -18.91
CA ALA A 23 1.86 15.37 -19.86
C ALA A 23 0.58 14.59 -20.17
N ASN A 24 -0.40 14.59 -19.25
CA ASN A 24 -1.70 13.94 -19.43
C ASN A 24 -2.81 14.75 -18.74
N ARG A 25 -4.03 14.74 -19.28
CA ARG A 25 -5.20 15.39 -18.65
C ARG A 25 -5.94 14.49 -17.66
N ARG A 26 -5.90 13.17 -17.89
CA ARG A 26 -6.55 12.13 -17.09
C ARG A 26 -5.68 10.89 -17.08
N ALA A 27 -5.72 10.12 -15.99
CA ALA A 27 -5.03 8.85 -15.85
C ALA A 27 -5.93 7.81 -15.19
N LEU A 28 -6.04 6.62 -15.79
CA LEU A 28 -6.68 5.46 -15.16
C LEU A 28 -5.63 4.71 -14.33
N VAL A 29 -5.86 4.64 -13.03
CA VAL A 29 -4.99 3.91 -12.10
C VAL A 29 -5.70 2.62 -11.69
N ILE A 30 -5.07 1.48 -11.99
CA ILE A 30 -5.57 0.15 -11.63
C ILE A 30 -4.62 -0.51 -10.63
N GLY A 31 -5.18 -1.03 -9.54
CA GLY A 31 -4.52 -1.94 -8.62
C GLY A 31 -5.28 -3.26 -8.63
N ALA A 32 -4.60 -4.34 -8.99
CA ALA A 32 -5.16 -5.68 -8.93
C ALA A 32 -4.07 -6.65 -8.48
N ASP A 33 -4.45 -7.60 -7.64
CA ASP A 33 -3.61 -8.69 -7.18
C ASP A 33 -4.42 -9.98 -7.25
N GLN A 34 -3.80 -11.02 -7.79
CA GLN A 34 -4.30 -12.38 -7.75
C GLN A 34 -3.37 -13.15 -6.83
N PHE A 35 -3.68 -13.22 -5.54
CA PHE A 35 -2.85 -13.94 -4.57
C PHE A 35 -3.13 -15.44 -4.59
N SER A 36 -4.30 -15.86 -5.06
CA SER A 36 -4.72 -17.26 -5.15
C SER A 36 -3.72 -18.14 -5.90
N ILE A 37 -3.05 -17.60 -6.92
CA ILE A 37 -2.06 -18.33 -7.76
C ILE A 37 -0.75 -18.65 -7.04
N ILE A 38 -0.38 -17.87 -6.01
CA ILE A 38 0.86 -18.03 -5.23
C ILE A 38 0.59 -18.44 -3.78
N THR A 39 -0.66 -18.81 -3.45
CA THR A 39 -1.03 -19.21 -2.09
C THR A 39 -0.94 -20.72 -1.96
N ASP A 40 -0.21 -21.20 -0.95
CA ASP A 40 -0.27 -22.60 -0.56
C ASP A 40 -1.53 -22.83 0.30
N TRP A 41 -2.51 -23.49 -0.29
CA TRP A 41 -3.82 -23.74 0.32
C TRP A 41 -3.78 -24.71 1.51
N LEU A 42 -2.68 -25.45 1.69
CA LEU A 42 -2.48 -26.32 2.85
C LEU A 42 -1.98 -25.56 4.09
N ARG A 43 -1.50 -24.32 3.91
CA ARG A 43 -1.05 -23.49 5.04
C ARG A 43 -2.23 -22.88 5.78
N ARG A 44 -2.10 -22.75 7.10
CA ARG A 44 -3.11 -22.10 7.95
C ARG A 44 -3.36 -20.63 7.61
N ASP A 45 -2.36 -19.92 7.08
CA ASP A 45 -2.46 -18.50 6.72
C ASP A 45 -3.05 -18.25 5.34
N CYS A 46 -3.45 -19.30 4.59
CA CYS A 46 -4.08 -19.15 3.27
C CYS A 46 -5.35 -18.29 3.33
N ALA A 47 -6.13 -18.40 4.41
CA ALA A 47 -7.38 -17.66 4.60
C ALA A 47 -7.21 -16.13 4.74
N PHE A 48 -5.97 -15.63 4.90
CA PHE A 48 -5.71 -14.18 4.93
C PHE A 48 -5.57 -13.56 3.53
N PHE A 49 -5.43 -14.38 2.49
CA PHE A 49 -5.13 -13.92 1.14
C PHE A 49 -6.29 -14.21 0.21
N GLY A 50 -6.48 -13.31 -0.75
CA GLY A 50 -7.53 -13.41 -1.74
C GLY A 50 -7.21 -12.55 -2.94
N ASP A 51 -8.07 -12.64 -3.94
CA ASP A 51 -7.93 -11.87 -5.17
C ASP A 51 -8.76 -10.61 -5.10
N GLY A 52 -8.29 -9.54 -5.74
CA GLY A 52 -9.00 -8.27 -5.73
C GLY A 52 -8.49 -7.32 -6.78
N GLY A 53 -9.36 -6.41 -7.19
CA GLY A 53 -9.06 -5.37 -8.15
C GLY A 53 -9.85 -4.10 -7.85
N GLY A 54 -9.25 -2.96 -8.13
CA GLY A 54 -9.88 -1.65 -8.01
C GLY A 54 -9.27 -0.68 -9.02
N ALA A 55 -10.05 0.30 -9.42
CA ALA A 55 -9.62 1.31 -10.37
C ALA A 55 -10.16 2.68 -9.98
N VAL A 56 -9.38 3.73 -10.26
CA VAL A 56 -9.77 5.13 -10.11
C VAL A 56 -9.29 5.92 -11.31
N VAL A 57 -10.06 6.92 -11.72
CA VAL A 57 -9.61 7.91 -12.70
C VAL A 57 -9.13 9.13 -11.92
N VAL A 58 -7.92 9.58 -12.23
CA VAL A 58 -7.32 10.80 -11.68
C VAL A 58 -7.35 11.85 -12.77
N GLU A 59 -7.78 13.07 -12.43
CA GLU A 59 -7.76 14.22 -13.34
C GLU A 59 -7.26 15.46 -12.61
N ALA A 60 -6.79 16.45 -13.37
CA ALA A 60 -6.39 17.72 -12.81
C ALA A 60 -7.62 18.42 -12.20
N SER A 61 -7.45 18.99 -11.02
CA SER A 61 -8.46 19.80 -10.35
C SER A 61 -7.84 21.11 -9.89
N ASN A 62 -8.62 22.18 -9.97
CA ASN A 62 -8.25 23.50 -9.44
C ASN A 62 -8.73 23.69 -7.98
N SER A 63 -9.31 22.65 -7.36
CA SER A 63 -9.73 22.70 -5.95
C SER A 63 -8.54 22.56 -5.02
N GLU A 64 -8.52 23.34 -3.93
CA GLU A 64 -7.55 23.18 -2.83
C GLU A 64 -7.77 21.88 -2.04
N GLU A 65 -8.90 21.19 -2.24
CA GLU A 65 -9.23 19.89 -1.63
C GLU A 65 -8.73 18.69 -2.47
N ALA A 66 -7.91 18.93 -3.49
CA ALA A 66 -7.35 17.89 -4.34
C ALA A 66 -6.23 17.08 -3.63
N PHE A 67 -5.67 16.10 -4.33
CA PHE A 67 -4.57 15.28 -3.82
C PHE A 67 -3.42 16.15 -3.28
N TYR A 68 -3.25 16.11 -1.97
CA TYR A 68 -2.34 17.02 -1.28
C TYR A 68 -0.89 16.54 -1.34
N TYR A 69 -0.65 15.34 -0.84
CA TYR A 69 0.71 14.87 -0.61
C TYR A 69 0.78 13.35 -0.57
N ALA A 70 1.87 12.79 -1.08
CA ALA A 70 2.21 11.40 -0.87
C ALA A 70 3.67 11.25 -0.50
N ARG A 71 3.91 10.41 0.50
CA ARG A 71 5.25 9.98 0.89
C ARG A 71 5.38 8.48 0.69
N LEU A 72 6.41 8.10 -0.07
CA LEU A 72 6.71 6.72 -0.40
C LEU A 72 8.07 6.37 0.19
N PHE A 73 8.16 5.22 0.82
CA PHE A 73 9.40 4.70 1.36
C PHE A 73 9.51 3.21 1.07
N SER A 74 10.73 2.72 1.01
CA SER A 74 11.03 1.30 0.92
C SER A 74 12.10 0.96 1.94
N GLU A 75 11.88 -0.12 2.68
CA GLU A 75 12.87 -0.71 3.58
C GLU A 75 13.08 -2.16 3.14
N THR A 76 14.33 -2.49 2.81
CA THR A 76 14.68 -3.81 2.24
C THR A 76 15.22 -4.78 3.28
N THR A 77 15.39 -4.32 4.52
CA THR A 77 15.75 -5.19 5.64
C THR A 77 14.62 -6.19 5.86
N ASN A 78 14.97 -7.45 6.16
CA ASN A 78 13.99 -8.47 6.53
C ASN A 78 12.92 -8.80 5.46
N THR A 79 13.17 -8.48 4.17
CA THR A 79 12.23 -8.75 3.06
C THR A 79 11.89 -10.24 2.90
N ASP A 80 12.77 -11.13 3.34
CA ASP A 80 12.55 -12.58 3.28
C ASP A 80 11.46 -13.06 4.26
N ASN A 81 10.98 -12.20 5.16
CA ASN A 81 9.83 -12.50 6.01
C ASN A 81 8.49 -12.48 5.27
N PHE A 82 8.45 -11.93 4.05
CA PHE A 82 7.31 -12.07 3.16
C PHE A 82 7.75 -11.94 1.69
N THR A 83 7.99 -13.06 1.03
CA THR A 83 8.47 -13.08 -0.36
C THR A 83 8.06 -14.36 -1.09
N VAL A 84 8.10 -14.32 -2.42
CA VAL A 84 8.18 -15.53 -3.25
C VAL A 84 9.64 -15.63 -3.69
N PHE A 85 10.33 -16.72 -3.38
CA PHE A 85 11.69 -16.94 -3.88
C PHE A 85 11.66 -17.38 -5.35
N PRO A 86 12.72 -17.16 -6.14
CA PRO A 86 12.72 -17.42 -7.60
C PRO A 86 12.26 -18.82 -8.02
N GLU A 87 12.46 -19.83 -7.18
CA GLU A 87 12.10 -21.23 -7.45
C GLU A 87 10.82 -21.68 -6.73
N ASP A 88 10.24 -20.84 -5.87
CA ASP A 88 9.07 -21.18 -5.08
C ASP A 88 7.79 -20.92 -5.88
N LYS A 89 6.86 -21.88 -5.82
CA LYS A 89 5.50 -21.70 -6.37
C LYS A 89 4.61 -20.83 -5.49
N HIS A 90 4.86 -20.83 -4.19
CA HIS A 90 4.03 -20.16 -3.20
C HIS A 90 4.83 -19.12 -2.42
N PHE A 91 4.15 -18.12 -1.87
CA PHE A 91 4.81 -17.17 -0.98
C PHE A 91 5.24 -17.84 0.33
N THR A 92 6.31 -17.32 0.92
CA THR A 92 6.71 -17.59 2.29
C THR A 92 6.40 -16.37 3.15
N MET A 93 5.86 -16.58 4.35
CA MET A 93 5.56 -15.48 5.28
C MET A 93 5.80 -15.88 6.73
N SER A 94 6.42 -14.98 7.48
CA SER A 94 6.42 -14.95 8.94
C SER A 94 5.46 -13.87 9.44
N GLY A 95 4.22 -14.23 9.74
CA GLY A 95 3.19 -13.27 10.15
C GLY A 95 3.58 -12.44 11.39
N ARG A 96 4.34 -13.02 12.32
CA ARG A 96 4.88 -12.30 13.49
C ARG A 96 5.89 -11.22 13.09
N ALA A 97 6.82 -11.55 12.18
CA ALA A 97 7.82 -10.60 11.70
C ALA A 97 7.18 -9.49 10.85
N VAL A 98 6.26 -9.85 9.95
CA VAL A 98 5.49 -8.89 9.14
C VAL A 98 4.70 -7.92 10.01
N TYR A 99 4.02 -8.43 11.04
CA TYR A 99 3.30 -7.58 11.99
C TYR A 99 4.24 -6.60 12.73
N LYS A 100 5.39 -7.09 13.22
CA LYS A 100 6.39 -6.28 13.93
C LYS A 100 6.97 -5.17 13.05
N THR A 101 7.20 -5.45 11.76
CA THR A 101 7.68 -4.44 10.81
C THR A 101 6.57 -3.44 10.49
N GLY A 102 5.36 -3.92 10.19
CA GLY A 102 4.22 -3.07 9.84
C GLY A 102 3.81 -2.11 10.95
N SER A 103 3.78 -2.56 12.22
CA SER A 103 3.40 -1.73 13.36
C SER A 103 4.36 -0.56 13.60
N LYS A 104 5.64 -0.70 13.21
CA LYS A 104 6.63 0.38 13.24
C LYS A 104 6.56 1.29 12.02
N ALA A 105 6.23 0.72 10.86
CA ALA A 105 6.17 1.46 9.60
C ALA A 105 4.98 2.42 9.56
N LEU A 106 3.85 2.06 10.17
CA LEU A 106 2.61 2.84 10.04
C LEU A 106 2.71 4.26 10.64
N PRO A 107 3.15 4.46 11.90
CA PRO A 107 3.34 5.81 12.45
C PRO A 107 4.38 6.62 11.67
N ARG A 108 5.46 5.98 11.20
CA ARG A 108 6.50 6.63 10.39
C ARG A 108 5.98 7.13 9.04
N ALA A 109 4.95 6.48 8.50
CA ALA A 109 4.33 6.89 7.25
C ALA A 109 3.25 7.97 7.45
N ILE A 110 2.45 7.88 8.52
CA ILE A 110 1.33 8.78 8.77
C ILE A 110 1.81 10.13 9.32
N ASN A 111 2.64 10.12 10.38
CA ASN A 111 2.98 11.34 11.11
C ASN A 111 3.58 12.43 10.22
N PRO A 112 4.49 12.13 9.27
CA PRO A 112 5.03 13.18 8.43
C PRO A 112 4.03 13.76 7.42
N VAL A 113 3.08 12.96 6.95
CA VAL A 113 2.03 13.42 6.03
C VAL A 113 1.07 14.37 6.75
N LEU A 114 0.76 14.08 8.02
CA LEU A 114 -0.07 14.96 8.85
C LEU A 114 0.68 16.25 9.20
N SER A 115 1.88 16.14 9.77
CA SER A 115 2.62 17.27 10.35
C SER A 115 2.94 18.43 9.39
N GLU A 116 2.81 18.24 8.08
CA GLU A 116 3.03 19.28 7.08
C GLU A 116 1.89 20.32 7.01
N ARG A 117 0.63 19.93 7.30
CA ARG A 117 -0.53 20.87 7.20
C ARG A 117 -1.77 20.50 8.02
N TYR A 118 -1.89 19.26 8.48
CA TYR A 118 -3.12 18.76 9.11
C TYR A 118 -2.83 18.08 10.45
N THR A 119 -3.81 18.13 11.34
CA THR A 119 -3.84 17.36 12.58
C THR A 119 -4.75 16.15 12.43
N VAL A 120 -4.77 15.26 13.43
CA VAL A 120 -5.68 14.11 13.43
C VAL A 120 -7.15 14.57 13.41
N ASP A 121 -7.45 15.71 14.04
CA ASP A 121 -8.81 16.27 14.10
C ASP A 121 -9.32 16.74 12.72
N ASP A 122 -8.42 17.02 11.78
CA ASP A 122 -8.77 17.38 10.40
C ASP A 122 -9.10 16.14 9.52
N ILE A 123 -8.91 14.92 10.05
CA ILE A 123 -9.04 13.68 9.28
C ILE A 123 -10.42 13.05 9.49
N ALA A 124 -11.30 13.21 8.50
CA ALA A 124 -12.62 12.59 8.52
C ALA A 124 -12.58 11.05 8.40
N CYS A 125 -11.57 10.50 7.73
CA CYS A 125 -11.47 9.07 7.48
C CYS A 125 -10.02 8.61 7.26
N VAL A 126 -9.68 7.43 7.80
CA VAL A 126 -8.40 6.75 7.54
C VAL A 126 -8.65 5.48 6.75
N ILE A 127 -8.16 5.43 5.52
CA ILE A 127 -8.22 4.24 4.65
C ILE A 127 -6.87 3.53 4.67
N LEU A 128 -6.77 2.48 5.49
CA LEU A 128 -5.57 1.66 5.59
C LEU A 128 -5.59 0.49 4.60
N TYR A 129 -4.39 0.02 4.24
CA TYR A 129 -4.26 -1.35 3.73
C TYR A 129 -4.71 -2.34 4.81
N GLN A 130 -5.42 -3.40 4.42
CA GLN A 130 -6.12 -4.29 5.35
C GLN A 130 -5.53 -5.71 5.39
N PRO A 131 -4.29 -5.92 5.88
CA PRO A 131 -3.70 -7.26 5.93
C PRO A 131 -4.25 -8.13 7.07
N SER A 132 -4.80 -7.50 8.11
CA SER A 132 -5.38 -8.18 9.27
C SER A 132 -6.13 -7.19 10.15
N MET A 133 -7.20 -7.65 10.82
CA MET A 133 -7.94 -6.86 11.81
C MET A 133 -7.07 -6.40 13.00
N LYS A 134 -5.94 -7.07 13.27
CA LYS A 134 -5.02 -6.65 14.35
C LYS A 134 -4.42 -5.26 14.11
N PHE A 135 -4.23 -4.86 12.87
CA PHE A 135 -3.73 -3.52 12.53
C PHE A 135 -4.75 -2.41 12.83
N TRP A 136 -6.04 -2.73 12.80
CA TRP A 136 -7.11 -1.77 13.10
C TRP A 136 -7.32 -1.54 14.59
N ARG A 137 -6.90 -2.48 15.44
CA ARG A 137 -7.09 -2.43 16.89
C ARG A 137 -5.93 -1.80 17.66
N VAL A 138 -4.84 -1.48 16.97
CA VAL A 138 -3.79 -0.65 17.55
C VAL A 138 -4.34 0.77 17.53
N GLY A 139 -4.84 1.23 18.67
CA GLY A 139 -5.28 2.62 18.83
C GLY A 139 -4.11 3.55 18.52
N TYR A 140 -4.34 4.49 17.59
CA TYR A 140 -3.44 5.59 17.26
C TYR A 140 -4.05 6.86 17.81
#